data_AF-X0GUH3-F1
#
_entry.id   AF-X0GUH3-F1
#
_cell.length_a   1.000
_cell.length_b   1.000
_cell.length_c   1.000
_cell.angle_alpha   90.00
_cell.angle_beta   90.00
_cell.angle_gamma   90.00
#
_symmetry.space_group_name_H-M   'P 1'
#
loop_
_entity.id
_entity.type
_entity.pdbx_description
1 polymer ?
#
loop_
_entity_poly.entity_id
_entity_poly.type
_entity_poly.pdbx_seq_one_letter_code
_entity_poly.pdbx_strand_id
1 'polypeptide(L)'
;MMLAKVRATLAPFAWAILSYYEMTGSIQERMFVDIDENGQLVGADIVLSGQLNTPVLGQEDSFELIRPRFRTPQGEEVPVIFLTWQVEGKLGTWMSRKKNSDFEDLEFLFRTYGSTIREWSAYLSEEGRREFYEVYKASVSDKKIRKDMKGTLGLD
;
A
#
# COMPACT_ATOMS: atom_id res chain seq x y z
N MET A 1 10.07 9.14 -18.07
CA MET A 1 9.51 10.39 -18.66
C MET A 1 8.37 11.01 -17.84
N MET A 2 7.75 10.28 -16.90
CA MET A 2 6.62 10.74 -16.08
C MET A 2 7.03 11.59 -14.85
N LEU A 3 8.11 11.20 -14.16
CA LEU A 3 8.63 11.88 -12.95
C LEU A 3 9.03 13.34 -13.16
N ALA A 4 9.69 13.66 -14.29
CA ALA A 4 10.09 15.03 -14.59
C ALA A 4 8.88 15.98 -14.72
N LYS A 5 7.75 15.47 -15.21
CA LYS A 5 6.49 16.23 -15.28
C LYS A 5 5.88 16.43 -13.91
N VAL A 6 5.84 15.40 -13.06
CA VAL A 6 5.33 15.50 -11.68
C VAL A 6 6.12 16.54 -10.88
N ARG A 7 7.45 16.51 -10.96
CA ARG A 7 8.33 17.52 -10.32
C ARG A 7 8.06 18.92 -10.84
N ALA A 8 7.92 19.08 -12.17
CA ALA A 8 7.62 20.38 -12.77
C ALA A 8 6.24 20.93 -12.35
N THR A 9 5.24 20.05 -12.23
CA THR A 9 3.89 20.41 -11.76
C THR A 9 3.89 20.83 -10.29
N LEU A 10 4.69 20.18 -9.45
CA LEU A 10 4.69 20.41 -8.00
C LEU A 10 5.66 21.51 -7.55
N ALA A 11 6.68 21.84 -8.33
CA ALA A 11 7.68 22.87 -8.03
C ALA A 11 7.13 24.25 -7.59
N PRO A 12 5.96 24.74 -8.09
CA PRO A 12 5.40 26.02 -7.66
C PRO A 12 4.76 26.01 -6.26
N PHE A 13 4.53 24.83 -5.67
CA PHE A 13 3.77 24.71 -4.42
C PHE A 13 4.68 24.55 -3.21
N ALA A 14 4.82 25.61 -2.42
CA ALA A 14 5.68 25.62 -1.22
C ALA A 14 5.25 24.63 -0.12
N TRP A 15 4.00 24.16 -0.15
CA TRP A 15 3.45 23.17 0.79
C TRP A 15 3.80 21.72 0.43
N ALA A 16 4.42 21.48 -0.73
CA ALA A 16 4.81 20.16 -1.21
C ALA A 16 6.34 20.04 -1.31
N ILE A 17 6.94 19.22 -0.44
CA ILE A 17 8.39 18.94 -0.46
C ILE A 17 8.61 17.56 -1.06
N LEU A 18 9.30 17.51 -2.20
CA LEU A 18 9.70 16.26 -2.84
C LEU A 18 11.14 15.92 -2.47
N SER A 19 11.33 14.75 -1.86
CA SER A 19 12.64 14.15 -1.64
C SER A 19 12.75 12.90 -2.50
N TYR A 20 13.88 12.69 -3.16
CA TYR A 20 14.13 11.45 -3.91
C TYR A 20 15.50 10.89 -3.55
N TYR A 21 15.59 9.56 -3.55
CA TYR A 21 16.86 8.85 -3.40
C TYR A 21 16.98 7.86 -4.55
N GLU A 22 18.04 8.02 -5.35
CA GLU A 22 18.38 7.08 -6.41
C GLU A 22 19.14 5.90 -5.78
N MET A 23 18.60 4.70 -5.93
CA MET A 23 19.31 3.46 -5.65
C MET A 23 19.65 2.77 -6.96
N THR A 24 20.70 1.97 -7.00
CA THR A 24 21.12 1.25 -8.20
C THR A 24 19.95 0.39 -8.72
N GLY A 25 19.30 0.84 -9.81
CA GLY A 25 18.17 0.15 -10.44
C GLY A 25 16.77 0.49 -9.91
N SER A 26 16.59 1.43 -8.98
CA SER A 26 15.27 1.88 -8.53
C SER A 26 15.24 3.35 -8.10
N ILE A 27 14.09 4.01 -8.31
CA ILE A 27 13.82 5.37 -7.82
C ILE A 27 12.77 5.24 -6.72
N GLN A 28 13.14 5.63 -5.50
CA GLN A 28 12.17 5.83 -4.42
C GLN A 28 11.98 7.33 -4.22
N GLU A 29 10.75 7.81 -4.42
CA GLU A 29 10.40 9.20 -4.09
C GLU A 29 9.60 9.23 -2.80
N ARG A 30 9.82 10.27 -2.00
CA ARG A 30 9.05 10.56 -0.81
C ARG A 30 8.52 11.98 -0.92
N MET A 31 7.21 12.12 -0.87
CA MET A 31 6.55 13.42 -0.84
C MET A 31 6.17 13.73 0.60
N PHE A 32 6.51 14.93 1.06
CA PHE A 32 6.01 15.49 2.31
C PHE A 32 5.05 16.62 1.99
N VAL A 33 3.84 16.52 2.53
CA VAL A 33 2.79 17.53 2.39
C VAL A 33 2.63 18.22 3.73
N ASP A 34 2.82 19.55 3.73
CA ASP A 34 2.39 20.39 4.84
C ASP A 34 0.88 20.56 4.76
N ILE A 35 0.18 20.10 5.80
CA ILE A 35 -1.28 20.16 5.89
C ILE A 35 -1.79 21.36 6.69
N ASP A 36 -0.89 22.29 7.06
CA ASP A 36 -1.19 23.55 7.77
C ASP A 36 -1.88 23.34 9.15
N GLU A 37 -1.73 22.15 9.73
CA GLU A 37 -2.12 21.84 11.11
C GLU A 37 -0.88 21.81 12.01
N ASN A 38 -0.51 22.97 12.55
CA ASN A 38 0.57 23.12 13.56
C ASN A 38 1.94 22.54 13.12
N GLY A 39 2.26 22.58 11.83
CA GLY A 39 3.53 22.06 11.30
C GLY A 39 3.59 20.53 11.18
N GLN A 40 2.45 19.83 11.16
CA GLN A 40 2.40 18.42 10.82
C GLN A 40 2.69 18.19 9.34
N LEU A 41 3.63 17.28 9.07
CA LEU A 41 3.98 16.84 7.73
C LEU A 41 3.48 15.41 7.51
N VAL A 42 2.69 15.21 6.45
CA VAL A 42 2.29 13.86 6.01
C VAL A 42 3.30 13.38 4.97
N GLY A 43 3.98 12.28 5.26
CA GLY A 43 4.91 11.63 4.33
C GLY A 43 4.24 10.51 3.52
N ALA A 44 4.28 10.60 2.20
CA ALA A 44 3.88 9.54 1.29
C ALA A 44 5.13 8.91 0.63
N ASP A 45 5.29 7.60 0.75
CA ASP A 45 6.27 6.84 -0.04
C ASP A 45 5.67 6.61 -1.44
N ILE A 46 6.29 7.15 -2.48
CA ILE A 46 5.95 6.89 -3.88
C ILE A 46 6.91 5.82 -4.38
N VAL A 47 6.40 4.60 -4.52
CA VAL A 47 7.13 3.46 -5.07
C VAL A 47 6.64 3.24 -6.50
N LEU A 48 7.56 3.31 -7.46
CA LEU A 48 7.31 2.89 -8.84
C LEU A 48 7.78 1.45 -8.98
N SER A 49 6.85 0.52 -9.23
CA SER A 49 7.13 -0.92 -9.38
C SER A 49 6.49 -1.50 -10.63
N GLY A 50 7.22 -2.32 -11.41
CA GLY A 50 6.65 -3.14 -12.50
C GLY A 50 7.67 -3.88 -13.42
N GLN A 51 7.33 -5.11 -13.84
CA GLN A 51 7.95 -5.85 -14.97
C GLN A 51 6.91 -6.74 -15.72
N LEU A 52 6.48 -6.28 -16.91
CA LEU A 52 5.94 -6.89 -18.16
C LEU A 52 5.10 -8.19 -18.25
N ASN A 53 4.81 -8.99 -17.22
CA ASN A 53 3.98 -10.21 -17.36
C ASN A 53 2.97 -10.46 -16.23
N THR A 54 2.69 -9.48 -15.39
CA THR A 54 1.64 -9.58 -14.36
C THR A 54 0.27 -9.28 -14.99
N PRO A 55 -0.79 -10.06 -14.70
CA PRO A 55 -2.14 -9.75 -15.19
C PRO A 55 -2.58 -8.34 -14.77
N VAL A 56 -3.41 -7.69 -15.60
CA VAL A 56 -3.88 -6.32 -15.37
C VAL A 56 -4.83 -6.31 -14.17
N LEU A 57 -4.35 -5.89 -13.01
CA LEU A 57 -5.12 -5.81 -11.75
C LEU A 57 -5.74 -4.41 -11.51
N GLY A 58 -6.04 -3.69 -12.59
CA GLY A 58 -6.36 -2.27 -12.61
C GLY A 58 -5.34 -1.52 -13.47
N GLN A 59 -5.72 -0.39 -14.09
CA GLN A 59 -4.74 0.41 -14.83
C GLN A 59 -3.75 1.05 -13.83
N GLU A 60 -2.49 1.21 -14.25
CA GLU A 60 -1.37 1.72 -13.43
C GLU A 60 -1.61 3.13 -12.85
N ASP A 61 -2.61 3.86 -13.37
CA ASP A 61 -3.07 5.18 -12.90
C ASP A 61 -4.53 5.19 -12.43
N SER A 62 -5.11 4.01 -12.15
CA SER A 62 -6.51 3.90 -11.77
C SER A 62 -6.71 4.00 -10.26
N PHE A 63 -7.80 4.66 -9.87
CA PHE A 63 -8.19 4.88 -8.48
C PHE A 63 -9.59 4.30 -8.24
N GLU A 64 -9.83 3.85 -7.02
CA GLU A 64 -11.17 3.59 -6.50
C GLU A 64 -11.64 4.80 -5.69
N LEU A 65 -12.93 5.11 -5.74
CA LEU A 65 -13.52 6.14 -4.91
C LEU A 65 -14.06 5.49 -3.64
N ILE A 66 -13.57 5.95 -2.48
CA ILE A 66 -14.14 5.57 -1.19
C ILE A 66 -14.95 6.73 -0.62
N ARG A 67 -15.96 6.42 0.19
CA ARG A 67 -16.65 7.39 1.03
C ARG A 67 -16.11 7.33 2.45
N PRO A 68 -15.26 8.27 2.87
CA PRO A 68 -14.70 8.26 4.21
C PRO A 68 -15.79 8.50 5.25
N ARG A 69 -15.66 7.88 6.42
CA ARG A 69 -16.61 8.09 7.54
C ARG A 69 -16.49 9.46 8.21
N PHE A 70 -15.45 10.21 7.87
CA PHE A 70 -15.18 11.56 8.38
C PHE A 70 -15.07 12.52 7.20
N ARG A 71 -15.31 13.82 7.42
CA ARG A 71 -15.16 14.82 6.37
C ARG A 71 -13.69 14.92 5.98
N THR A 72 -13.42 14.84 4.69
CA THR A 72 -12.08 15.09 4.15
C THR A 72 -12.05 16.42 3.40
N PRO A 73 -10.89 17.10 3.34
CA PRO A 73 -10.73 18.30 2.51
C PRO A 73 -10.99 18.05 1.01
N GLN A 74 -10.93 16.79 0.58
CA GLN A 74 -11.08 16.35 -0.81
C GLN A 74 -12.55 16.06 -1.18
N GLY A 75 -13.47 16.12 -0.21
CA GLY A 75 -14.91 15.93 -0.42
C GLY A 75 -15.47 14.65 0.20
N GLU A 76 -16.68 14.28 -0.24
CA GLU A 76 -17.40 13.09 0.24
C GLU A 76 -16.91 11.78 -0.37
N GLU A 77 -16.27 11.85 -1.54
CA GLU A 77 -15.63 10.73 -2.22
C GLU A 77 -14.15 11.05 -2.45
N VAL A 78 -13.28 10.15 -2.02
CA VAL A 78 -11.84 10.34 -2.08
C VAL A 78 -11.24 9.28 -3.01
N PRO A 79 -10.44 9.68 -4.01
CA PRO A 79 -9.71 8.72 -4.83
C PRO A 79 -8.59 8.09 -4.01
N VAL A 80 -8.56 6.77 -3.97
CA VAL A 80 -7.49 5.97 -3.37
C VAL A 80 -7.00 4.95 -4.39
N ILE A 81 -5.75 4.51 -4.26
CA ILE A 81 -5.24 3.41 -5.08
C ILE A 81 -6.06 2.15 -4.81
N PHE A 82 -6.28 1.31 -5.83
CA PHE A 82 -7.04 0.07 -5.63
C PHE A 82 -6.47 -0.78 -4.50
N LEU A 83 -7.35 -1.42 -3.73
CA LEU A 83 -6.99 -2.33 -2.65
C LEU A 83 -5.91 -3.36 -3.05
N THR A 84 -5.95 -3.86 -4.29
CA THR A 84 -4.95 -4.80 -4.81
C THR A 84 -3.55 -4.22 -4.77
N TRP A 85 -3.37 -2.98 -5.25
CA TRP A 85 -2.09 -2.27 -5.22
C TRP A 85 -1.67 -1.88 -3.80
N GLN A 86 -2.63 -1.53 -2.94
CA GLN A 86 -2.34 -1.26 -1.53
C GLN A 86 -1.71 -2.49 -0.86
N VAL A 87 -2.33 -3.65 -1.04
CA VAL A 87 -1.87 -4.92 -0.44
C VAL A 87 -0.54 -5.35 -1.04
N GLU A 88 -0.38 -5.32 -2.37
CA GLU A 88 0.87 -5.69 -3.03
C GLU A 88 2.04 -4.79 -2.58
N GLY A 89 1.84 -3.46 -2.62
CA GLY A 89 2.86 -2.49 -2.22
C GLY A 89 3.24 -2.61 -0.74
N LYS A 90 2.25 -2.80 0.14
CA LYS A 90 2.49 -3.02 1.58
C LYS A 90 3.19 -4.35 1.83
N LEU A 91 2.80 -5.41 1.14
CA LEU A 91 3.41 -6.74 1.28
C LEU A 91 4.88 -6.71 0.86
N GLY A 92 5.18 -6.09 -0.29
CA GLY A 92 6.56 -5.89 -0.75
C GLY A 92 7.38 -5.03 0.21
N THR A 93 6.82 -3.92 0.68
CA THR A 93 7.49 -3.04 1.66
C THR A 93 7.78 -3.76 2.97
N TRP A 94 6.79 -4.49 3.51
CA TRP A 94 6.96 -5.29 4.71
C TRP A 94 8.00 -6.37 4.52
N MET A 95 8.01 -7.09 3.39
CA MET A 95 9.07 -8.07 3.10
C MET A 95 10.47 -7.46 3.10
N SER A 96 10.62 -6.25 2.54
CA SER A 96 11.93 -5.61 2.46
C SER A 96 12.44 -5.04 3.78
N ARG A 97 11.55 -4.50 4.64
CA ARG A 97 11.93 -3.72 5.84
C ARG A 97 11.56 -4.39 7.17
N LYS A 98 10.62 -5.34 7.16
CA LYS A 98 10.10 -6.05 8.34
C LYS A 98 9.68 -5.14 9.49
N LYS A 99 9.14 -3.95 9.18
CA LYS A 99 8.62 -3.04 10.20
C LYS A 99 7.28 -3.51 10.73
N ASN A 100 7.08 -3.34 12.03
CA ASN A 100 5.82 -3.70 12.69
C ASN A 100 4.62 -2.90 12.15
N SER A 101 4.80 -1.61 11.83
CA SER A 101 3.74 -0.79 11.25
C SER A 101 3.23 -1.33 9.91
N ASP A 102 4.12 -1.82 9.05
CA ASP A 102 3.70 -2.41 7.76
C ASP A 102 2.98 -3.75 7.97
N PHE A 103 3.36 -4.50 9.02
CA PHE A 103 2.65 -5.73 9.41
C PHE A 103 1.24 -5.43 9.93
N GLU A 104 1.10 -4.43 10.80
CA GLU A 104 -0.19 -4.01 11.37
C GLU A 104 -1.13 -3.49 10.27
N ASP A 105 -0.60 -2.72 9.31
CA ASP A 105 -1.37 -2.28 8.14
C ASP A 105 -1.86 -3.46 7.30
N LEU A 106 -1.00 -4.44 7.03
CA LEU A 106 -1.37 -5.65 6.30
C LEU A 106 -2.42 -6.48 7.06
N GLU A 107 -2.24 -6.67 8.37
CA GLU A 107 -3.23 -7.34 9.21
C GLU A 107 -4.59 -6.63 9.11
N PHE A 108 -4.60 -5.30 9.23
CA PHE A 108 -5.81 -4.51 9.11
C PHE A 108 -6.49 -4.73 7.74
N LEU A 109 -5.73 -4.66 6.64
CA LEU A 109 -6.26 -4.87 5.29
C LEU A 109 -6.83 -6.28 5.13
N PHE A 110 -6.08 -7.32 5.51
CA PHE A 110 -6.52 -8.71 5.38
C PHE A 110 -7.74 -9.03 6.25
N ARG A 111 -7.86 -8.43 7.43
CA ARG A 111 -9.02 -8.65 8.31
C ARG A 111 -10.25 -7.87 7.86
N THR A 112 -10.06 -6.66 7.35
CA THR A 112 -11.16 -5.78 6.96
C THR A 112 -11.73 -6.16 5.60
N TYR A 113 -10.86 -6.50 4.65
CA TYR A 113 -11.23 -6.76 3.25
C TYR A 113 -10.97 -8.21 2.83
N GLY A 114 -10.87 -9.13 3.78
CA GLY A 114 -10.42 -10.50 3.54
C GLY A 114 -11.24 -11.27 2.50
N SER A 115 -12.55 -11.04 2.43
CA SER A 115 -13.40 -11.65 1.41
C SER A 115 -13.01 -11.22 0.00
N THR A 116 -12.78 -9.92 -0.21
CA THR A 116 -12.37 -9.36 -1.50
C THR A 116 -10.95 -9.81 -1.84
N ILE A 117 -10.03 -9.75 -0.86
CA ILE A 117 -8.63 -10.13 -1.07
C ILE A 117 -8.50 -11.60 -1.45
N ARG A 118 -9.32 -12.48 -0.87
CA ARG A 118 -9.30 -13.91 -1.18
C ARG A 118 -9.50 -14.23 -2.66
N GLU A 119 -10.26 -13.41 -3.38
CA GLU A 119 -10.57 -13.63 -4.80
C GLU A 119 -9.32 -13.51 -5.69
N TRP A 120 -8.30 -12.78 -5.24
CA TRP A 120 -7.09 -12.49 -6.03
C TRP A 120 -5.78 -12.66 -5.27
N SER A 121 -5.80 -13.13 -4.00
CA SER A 121 -4.58 -13.30 -3.19
C SER A 121 -3.59 -14.29 -3.80
N ALA A 122 -4.04 -15.22 -4.64
CA ALA A 122 -3.18 -16.13 -5.39
C ALA A 122 -2.20 -15.42 -6.34
N TYR A 123 -2.50 -14.19 -6.76
CA TYR A 123 -1.62 -13.37 -7.60
C TYR A 123 -0.55 -12.60 -6.81
N LEU A 124 -0.68 -12.52 -5.48
CA LEU A 124 0.37 -11.96 -4.62
C LEU A 124 1.52 -12.96 -4.45
N SER A 125 2.73 -12.43 -4.19
CA SER A 125 3.91 -13.24 -3.87
C SER A 125 3.59 -14.33 -2.83
N GLU A 126 3.73 -15.59 -3.24
CA GLU A 126 3.50 -16.74 -2.35
C GLU A 126 4.45 -16.72 -1.15
N GLU A 127 5.72 -16.38 -1.38
CA GLU A 127 6.71 -16.20 -0.34
C GLU A 127 6.25 -15.16 0.68
N GLY A 128 5.82 -13.98 0.22
CA GLY A 128 5.36 -12.90 1.08
C GLY A 128 4.13 -13.28 1.89
N ARG A 129 3.15 -13.94 1.25
CA ARG A 129 1.96 -14.43 1.92
C ARG A 129 2.29 -15.46 3.00
N ARG A 130 3.17 -16.43 2.70
CA ARG A 130 3.59 -17.47 3.65
C ARG A 130 4.34 -16.88 4.83
N GLU A 131 5.26 -15.96 4.56
CA GLU A 131 6.05 -15.35 5.61
C GLU A 131 5.18 -14.47 6.52
N PHE A 132 4.28 -13.67 5.94
CA PHE A 132 3.29 -12.90 6.71
C PHE A 132 2.47 -13.82 7.61
N TYR A 133 1.98 -14.94 7.05
CA TYR A 133 1.17 -15.88 7.79
C TYR A 133 1.92 -16.52 8.98
N GLU A 134 3.19 -16.87 8.84
CA GLU A 134 3.95 -17.44 9.96
C GLU A 134 4.14 -16.44 11.11
N VAL A 135 4.39 -15.16 10.80
CA VAL A 135 4.44 -14.10 11.82
C VAL A 135 3.07 -13.92 12.47
N TYR A 136 1.99 -13.85 11.69
CA TYR A 136 0.63 -13.74 12.20
C TYR A 136 0.20 -14.93 13.07
N LYS A 137 0.57 -16.14 12.65
CA LYS A 137 0.28 -17.38 13.37
C LYS A 137 0.99 -17.46 14.73
N ALA A 138 2.14 -16.81 14.85
CA ALA A 138 2.86 -16.68 16.12
C ALA A 138 2.22 -15.63 17.04
N SER A 139 1.62 -14.57 16.50
CA SER A 139 0.96 -13.51 17.28
C SER A 139 -0.48 -13.85 17.69
N VAL A 140 -1.17 -14.74 16.97
CA VAL A 140 -2.57 -15.10 17.23
C VAL A 140 -2.72 -16.53 17.74
N SER A 141 -3.25 -16.68 18.97
CA SER A 141 -3.46 -17.99 19.60
C SER A 141 -4.70 -18.73 19.07
N ASP A 142 -5.75 -18.00 18.69
CA ASP A 142 -7.01 -18.58 18.22
C ASP A 142 -6.83 -19.34 16.90
N LYS A 143 -7.22 -20.63 16.89
CA LYS A 143 -7.07 -21.51 15.72
C LYS A 143 -8.03 -21.15 14.58
N LYS A 144 -9.23 -20.67 14.91
CA LYS A 144 -10.24 -20.29 13.92
C LYS A 144 -9.80 -19.01 13.21
N ILE A 145 -9.38 -18.00 13.96
CA ILE A 145 -8.88 -16.74 13.39
C ILE A 145 -7.68 -16.99 12.46
N ARG A 146 -6.74 -17.87 12.88
CA ARG A 146 -5.63 -18.27 12.01
C ARG A 146 -6.07 -18.98 10.74
N LYS A 147 -7.06 -19.89 10.84
CA LYS A 147 -7.61 -20.57 9.67
C LYS A 147 -8.25 -19.59 8.69
N ASP A 148 -8.99 -18.61 9.20
CA ASP A 148 -9.65 -17.60 8.39
C ASP A 148 -8.61 -16.73 7.67
N MET A 149 -7.57 -16.26 8.37
CA MET A 149 -6.46 -15.53 7.76
C MET A 149 -5.74 -16.36 6.69
N LYS A 150 -5.48 -17.64 6.97
CA LYS A 150 -4.86 -18.56 6.02
C LYS A 150 -5.67 -18.67 4.72
N GLY A 151 -7.01 -18.71 4.84
CA GLY A 151 -7.93 -18.71 3.71
C GLY A 151 -7.97 -17.38 2.95
N THR A 152 -7.93 -16.23 3.65
CA THR A 152 -7.77 -14.91 3.00
C THR A 152 -6.51 -14.86 2.15
N LEU A 153 -5.41 -15.41 2.66
CA LEU A 153 -4.14 -15.45 1.97
C LEU A 153 -4.07 -16.53 0.87
N GLY A 154 -5.09 -17.35 0.66
CA GLY A 154 -5.05 -18.41 -0.36
C GLY A 154 -3.89 -19.38 -0.17
N LEU A 155 -3.63 -19.74 1.10
CA LEU A 155 -2.57 -20.67 1.52
C LEU A 155 -3.12 -22.03 1.96
N ASP A 156 -4.43 -22.22 1.84
CA ASP A 156 -5.18 -23.43 2.20
C ASP A 156 -4.66 -24.70 1.51
#